data_AF-A0A382DKV2-F1
#
_entry.id   AF-A0A382DKV2-F1
#
_cell.length_a   1.000
_cell.length_b   1.000
_cell.length_c   1.000
_cell.angle_alpha   90.00
_cell.angle_beta   90.00
_cell.angle_gamma   90.00
#
_symmetry.space_group_name_H-M   'P 1'
#
loop_
_entity.id
_entity.type
_entity.pdbx_description
1 polymer ?
#
loop_
_entity_poly.entity_id
_entity_poly.type
_entity_poly.pdbx_seq_one_letter_code
_entity_poly.pdbx_strand_id
1 'polypeptide(L)'
;KRGEGKWQRISWEQATTEIADKFLDFATEYNPECISYGSGTQMSVKMASFASLLRFANITGVTVPEFFSGVGDLPTGAYMTLGQVYTGDTFASVYKSKCVLIWMSNPAATRIPDAHFFWEARYNGTQVIAISPDFTPTAMHASFWLNPKPGTDSALAMAMVEVILKENLYQEAYIKEQSDLPLLVRTDSKEFLRREHLSLYGLLAVEDNVYYMWDEATNKIVQAPGTGRAIKPTGRDRRKHGTLELGDIQPALEGSWKVKTLDGEIEVTTVFELLKEECRDFTPEKATEITGVSAQVIRETARIFASANPSMIYAGYAACKWLHGDLLQRAMLLLLALTGSTGKEGGGLQVANAPISRGMNQFGFSDIGPAFRLISGTTWDYDHGNMKELTQEIYGKKLADTYDRYYQKSVSEDWFPDYSKHGWKMGIFAGNNGANWRASSNVWRKHAFDELDTIVSLAPDMGVTSLHSDYVLPIAHHYERNDLMLQSRVPYLQVLNEAVAPLGESVDDWEANRRLAEAISRRATERGVAPIKDVVDGRTVRRDYKKTLELYTMEGRVQNSKDVAQFIINTSHGIPKITFEELSEKGIVRVNGVDNT
;
A
#
# COMPACT_ATOMS: atom_id res chain seq x y z
N LYS A 1 -5.04 30.04 21.38
CA LYS A 1 -5.43 29.45 20.07
C LYS A 1 -4.61 28.18 19.84
N ARG A 2 -5.04 27.30 18.92
CA ARG A 2 -4.25 26.12 18.49
C ARG A 2 -2.84 26.55 18.09
N GLY A 3 -1.82 25.77 18.48
CA GLY A 3 -0.42 26.09 18.19
C GLY A 3 0.31 26.95 19.25
N GLU A 4 -0.39 27.58 20.21
CA GLU A 4 0.24 28.47 21.20
C GLU A 4 0.93 27.75 22.37
N GLY A 5 0.71 26.45 22.54
CA GLY A 5 1.29 25.68 23.65
C GLY A 5 0.76 26.05 25.04
N LYS A 6 -0.43 26.66 25.12
CA LYS A 6 -1.07 27.05 26.38
C LYS A 6 -2.13 26.00 26.76
N TRP A 7 -1.85 25.24 27.81
CA TRP A 7 -2.66 24.08 28.19
C TRP A 7 -3.17 24.19 29.63
N GLN A 8 -4.33 23.60 29.88
CA GLN A 8 -4.86 23.35 31.21
C GLN A 8 -5.00 21.84 31.41
N ARG A 9 -4.48 21.32 32.53
CA ARG A 9 -4.69 19.92 32.90
C ARG A 9 -6.16 19.73 33.29
N ILE A 10 -6.79 18.71 32.71
CA ILE A 10 -8.14 18.24 33.03
C ILE A 10 -8.10 16.75 33.33
N SER A 11 -9.13 16.22 34.00
CA SER A 11 -9.22 14.78 34.26
C SER A 11 -9.59 14.01 33.00
N TRP A 12 -9.26 12.72 32.96
CA TRP A 12 -9.74 11.80 31.91
C TRP A 12 -11.26 11.83 31.77
N GLU A 13 -11.99 11.83 32.89
CA GLU A 13 -13.46 11.85 32.90
C GLU A 13 -14.03 13.13 32.28
N GLN A 14 -13.43 14.28 32.57
CA GLN A 14 -13.82 15.54 31.94
C GLN A 14 -13.52 15.50 30.43
N ALA A 15 -12.29 15.12 30.05
CA ALA A 15 -11.86 15.08 28.65
C ALA A 15 -12.76 14.15 27.82
N THR A 16 -12.98 12.91 28.24
CA THR A 16 -13.77 11.94 27.48
C THR A 16 -15.24 12.31 27.43
N THR A 17 -15.79 12.94 28.48
CA THR A 17 -17.18 13.46 28.47
C THR A 17 -17.36 14.56 27.44
N GLU A 18 -16.47 15.57 27.45
CA GLU A 18 -16.53 16.69 26.50
C GLU A 18 -16.34 16.21 25.05
N ILE A 19 -15.40 15.29 24.82
CA ILE A 19 -15.15 14.68 23.51
C ILE A 19 -16.37 13.86 23.06
N ALA A 20 -16.97 13.06 23.94
CA ALA A 20 -18.12 12.23 23.63
C ALA A 20 -19.36 13.07 23.28
N ASP A 21 -19.58 14.19 23.98
CA ASP A 21 -20.70 15.08 23.66
C ASP A 21 -20.55 15.68 22.26
N LYS A 22 -19.37 16.20 21.91
CA LYS A 22 -19.05 16.71 20.57
C LYS A 22 -19.19 15.62 19.51
N PHE A 23 -18.67 14.43 19.79
CA PHE A 23 -18.79 13.28 18.92
C PHE A 23 -20.25 12.98 18.59
N LEU A 24 -21.12 12.92 19.60
CA LEU A 24 -22.55 12.63 19.43
C LEU A 24 -23.26 13.75 18.68
N ASP A 25 -22.91 15.02 18.93
CA ASP A 25 -23.46 16.17 18.22
C ASP A 25 -23.18 16.03 16.71
N PHE A 26 -21.92 15.88 16.34
CA PHE A 26 -21.53 15.73 14.93
C PHE A 26 -22.12 14.48 14.28
N ALA A 27 -22.09 13.34 14.96
CA ALA A 27 -22.57 12.08 14.41
C ALA A 27 -24.09 12.05 14.20
N THR A 28 -24.87 12.78 15.02
CA THR A 28 -26.34 12.80 14.95
C THR A 28 -26.90 13.96 14.14
N GLU A 29 -26.23 15.11 14.13
CA GLU A 29 -26.63 16.28 13.32
C GLU A 29 -26.24 16.11 11.85
N TYR A 30 -25.05 15.57 11.58
CA TYR A 30 -24.50 15.43 10.23
C TYR A 30 -24.51 13.96 9.80
N ASN A 31 -23.46 13.23 10.15
CA ASN A 31 -23.28 11.79 9.97
C ASN A 31 -21.91 11.44 10.59
N PRO A 32 -21.69 10.24 11.15
CA PRO A 32 -20.37 9.85 11.65
C PRO A 32 -19.23 9.93 10.61
N GLU A 33 -19.51 9.95 9.30
CA GLU A 33 -18.48 10.12 8.28
C GLU A 33 -17.74 11.47 8.33
N CYS A 34 -18.34 12.52 8.92
CA CYS A 34 -17.71 13.82 9.11
C CYS A 34 -16.67 13.85 10.26
N ILE A 35 -16.53 12.73 10.97
CA ILE A 35 -15.56 12.52 12.04
C ILE A 35 -14.50 11.57 11.49
N SER A 36 -13.24 11.97 11.55
CA SER A 36 -12.13 11.10 11.16
C SER A 36 -11.44 10.47 12.36
N TYR A 37 -10.94 9.26 12.17
CA TYR A 37 -9.91 8.67 13.02
C TYR A 37 -8.62 8.54 12.20
N GLY A 38 -7.76 9.54 12.29
CA GLY A 38 -6.43 9.55 11.70
C GLY A 38 -5.53 8.52 12.38
N SER A 39 -5.11 7.52 11.61
CA SER A 39 -4.09 6.54 12.03
C SER A 39 -2.74 6.87 11.38
N GLY A 40 -1.62 6.59 12.03
CA GLY A 40 -0.29 6.75 11.43
C GLY A 40 0.52 5.47 11.46
N THR A 41 1.70 5.49 10.81
CA THR A 41 2.57 4.32 10.66
C THR A 41 3.01 3.71 11.99
N GLN A 42 3.09 4.52 13.05
CA GLN A 42 3.41 4.02 14.39
C GLN A 42 2.30 3.15 14.98
N MET A 43 1.03 3.40 14.62
CA MET A 43 -0.08 2.52 14.99
C MET A 43 -0.01 1.19 14.24
N SER A 44 0.27 1.20 12.94
CA SER A 44 0.18 -0.01 12.10
C SER A 44 1.21 -1.09 12.43
N VAL A 45 2.30 -0.74 13.10
CA VAL A 45 3.32 -1.71 13.51
C VAL A 45 2.98 -2.42 14.84
N LYS A 46 1.98 -1.94 15.57
CA LYS A 46 1.49 -2.49 16.84
C LYS A 46 0.12 -3.13 16.61
N MET A 47 0.07 -4.45 16.57
CA MET A 47 -1.10 -5.17 16.05
C MET A 47 -2.35 -5.00 16.93
N ALA A 48 -2.22 -5.06 18.25
CA ALA A 48 -3.35 -4.89 19.17
C ALA A 48 -3.84 -3.45 19.17
N SER A 49 -2.93 -2.47 19.20
CA SER A 49 -3.28 -1.04 19.07
C SER A 49 -4.04 -0.76 17.77
N PHE A 50 -3.56 -1.28 16.62
CA PHE A 50 -4.22 -1.07 15.34
C PHE A 50 -5.58 -1.78 15.25
N ALA A 51 -5.70 -3.01 15.76
CA ALA A 51 -6.96 -3.74 15.80
C ALA A 51 -8.01 -3.04 16.69
N SER A 52 -7.56 -2.40 17.76
CA SER A 52 -8.40 -1.59 18.67
C SER A 52 -9.01 -0.38 17.95
N LEU A 53 -8.18 0.35 17.18
CA LEU A 53 -8.66 1.43 16.32
C LEU A 53 -9.67 0.93 15.30
N LEU A 54 -9.36 -0.16 14.60
CA LEU A 54 -10.24 -0.74 13.58
C LEU A 54 -11.60 -1.08 14.18
N ARG A 55 -11.63 -1.70 15.37
CA ARG A 55 -12.87 -2.02 16.08
C ARG A 55 -13.63 -0.76 16.48
N PHE A 56 -12.97 0.23 17.09
CA PHE A 56 -13.58 1.50 17.49
C PHE A 56 -14.23 2.19 16.27
N ALA A 57 -13.49 2.31 15.18
CA ALA A 57 -13.97 2.97 13.97
C ALA A 57 -15.14 2.22 13.30
N ASN A 58 -15.06 0.89 13.26
CA ASN A 58 -16.13 0.05 12.72
C ASN A 58 -17.45 0.21 13.48
N ILE A 59 -17.39 0.26 14.82
CA ILE A 59 -18.57 0.44 15.69
C ILE A 59 -19.15 1.85 15.54
N THR A 60 -18.30 2.86 15.60
CA THR A 60 -18.72 4.26 15.71
C THR A 60 -19.09 4.88 14.36
N GLY A 61 -18.51 4.38 13.27
CA GLY A 61 -18.75 4.83 11.90
C GLY A 61 -17.86 5.97 11.43
N VAL A 62 -16.88 6.37 12.23
CA VAL A 62 -15.91 7.38 11.81
C VAL A 62 -15.16 6.95 10.56
N THR A 63 -14.78 7.92 9.75
CA THR A 63 -13.99 7.70 8.54
C THR A 63 -12.52 7.51 8.92
N VAL A 64 -11.85 6.53 8.32
CA VAL A 64 -10.40 6.35 8.47
C VAL A 64 -9.70 6.75 7.16
N PRO A 65 -9.12 7.96 7.08
CA PRO A 65 -8.16 8.28 6.03
C PRO A 65 -6.90 7.43 6.26
N GLU A 66 -6.60 6.53 5.31
CA GLU A 66 -5.42 5.68 5.42
C GLU A 66 -4.13 6.49 5.19
N PHE A 67 -3.04 6.05 5.83
CA PHE A 67 -1.81 6.82 5.89
C PHE A 67 -0.81 6.51 4.78
N PHE A 68 -0.90 5.38 4.08
CA PHE A 68 0.06 5.00 3.04
C PHE A 68 0.04 5.95 1.85
N SER A 69 -1.14 6.34 1.33
CA SER A 69 -1.18 7.37 0.28
C SER A 69 -0.72 8.72 0.81
N GLY A 70 -1.10 9.07 2.04
CA GLY A 70 -0.73 10.33 2.68
C GLY A 70 0.78 10.52 2.81
N VAL A 71 1.52 9.47 3.22
CA VAL A 71 2.99 9.52 3.31
C VAL A 71 3.68 9.31 1.95
N GLY A 72 2.96 8.83 0.94
CA GLY A 72 3.50 8.48 -0.37
C GLY A 72 4.28 7.17 -0.38
N ASP A 73 3.79 6.13 0.30
CA ASP A 73 4.40 4.80 0.39
C ASP A 73 3.66 3.74 -0.44
N LEU A 74 2.68 4.12 -1.25
CA LEU A 74 1.94 3.20 -2.13
C LEU A 74 2.72 2.88 -3.42
N PRO A 75 3.12 1.63 -3.65
CA PRO A 75 3.76 1.21 -4.90
C PRO A 75 2.73 0.99 -6.01
N THR A 76 2.13 2.07 -6.49
CA THR A 76 1.07 2.06 -7.50
C THR A 76 1.46 1.33 -8.79
N GLY A 77 2.68 1.53 -9.28
CA GLY A 77 3.15 0.85 -10.48
C GLY A 77 3.32 -0.65 -10.29
N ALA A 78 3.73 -1.09 -9.10
CA ALA A 78 3.76 -2.52 -8.77
C ALA A 78 2.36 -3.14 -8.76
N TYR A 79 1.38 -2.43 -8.18
CA TYR A 79 -0.02 -2.85 -8.20
C TYR A 79 -0.58 -2.92 -9.63
N MET A 80 -0.29 -1.93 -10.47
CA MET A 80 -0.73 -1.91 -11.88
C MET A 80 -0.18 -3.09 -12.70
N THR A 81 1.05 -3.55 -12.40
CA THR A 81 1.68 -4.65 -13.13
C THR A 81 1.33 -6.03 -12.57
N LEU A 82 1.32 -6.20 -11.24
CA LEU A 82 1.21 -7.52 -10.60
C LEU A 82 -0.17 -7.79 -9.99
N GLY A 83 -1.03 -6.77 -9.89
CA GLY A 83 -2.27 -6.84 -9.11
C GLY A 83 -2.05 -6.98 -7.61
N GLN A 84 -0.81 -6.82 -7.14
CA GLN A 84 -0.39 -6.93 -5.74
C GLN A 84 0.44 -5.71 -5.36
N VAL A 85 0.15 -5.14 -4.18
CA VAL A 85 0.80 -3.91 -3.70
C VAL A 85 2.14 -4.24 -3.05
N TYR A 86 2.18 -5.26 -2.19
CA TYR A 86 3.38 -5.59 -1.41
C TYR A 86 4.16 -6.73 -2.07
N THR A 87 5.19 -6.34 -2.80
CA THR A 87 6.16 -7.26 -3.39
C THR A 87 7.42 -7.21 -2.57
N GLY A 88 7.67 -8.27 -1.81
CA GLY A 88 8.88 -8.40 -1.03
C GLY A 88 8.98 -9.76 -0.34
N ASP A 89 10.21 -10.17 -0.11
CA ASP A 89 10.62 -11.34 0.66
C ASP A 89 11.28 -10.83 1.96
N THR A 90 11.69 -11.73 2.83
CA THR A 90 12.59 -11.44 3.93
C THR A 90 13.93 -10.89 3.42
N PHE A 91 14.60 -10.02 4.19
CA PHE A 91 15.90 -9.47 3.78
C PHE A 91 17.00 -10.53 3.65
N ALA A 92 16.83 -11.69 4.28
CA ALA A 92 17.71 -12.84 4.08
C ALA A 92 17.79 -13.28 2.61
N SER A 93 16.75 -13.00 1.81
CA SER A 93 16.74 -13.29 0.36
C SER A 93 17.82 -12.51 -0.41
N VAL A 94 18.25 -11.34 0.07
CA VAL A 94 19.32 -10.54 -0.54
C VAL A 94 20.60 -11.37 -0.69
N TYR A 95 20.90 -12.24 0.28
CA TYR A 95 22.07 -13.13 0.26
C TYR A 95 22.04 -14.17 -0.88
N LYS A 96 20.86 -14.48 -1.42
CA LYS A 96 20.67 -15.42 -2.53
C LYS A 96 20.79 -14.74 -3.90
N SER A 97 20.76 -13.41 -3.95
CA SER A 97 20.83 -12.64 -5.19
C SER A 97 22.23 -12.64 -5.80
N LYS A 98 22.32 -12.56 -7.14
CA LYS A 98 23.61 -12.40 -7.85
C LYS A 98 23.91 -10.96 -8.24
N CYS A 99 22.87 -10.14 -8.38
CA CYS A 99 22.98 -8.70 -8.55
C CYS A 99 21.79 -8.02 -7.86
N VAL A 100 22.06 -6.99 -7.06
CA VAL A 100 21.05 -6.20 -6.37
C VAL A 100 21.24 -4.74 -6.77
N LEU A 101 20.23 -4.17 -7.43
CA LEU A 101 20.13 -2.74 -7.65
C LEU A 101 19.43 -2.11 -6.43
N ILE A 102 20.19 -1.41 -5.59
CA ILE A 102 19.64 -0.58 -4.53
C ILE A 102 19.28 0.77 -5.15
N TRP A 103 18.00 0.95 -5.49
CA TRP A 103 17.54 2.04 -6.34
C TRP A 103 16.51 2.89 -5.59
N MET A 104 16.70 4.21 -5.52
CA MET A 104 15.79 5.09 -4.75
C MET A 104 15.68 4.65 -3.27
N SER A 105 16.80 4.18 -2.70
CA SER A 105 16.86 3.67 -1.34
C SER A 105 18.23 3.90 -0.72
N ASN A 106 18.25 3.96 0.61
CA ASN A 106 19.47 4.12 1.40
C ASN A 106 19.42 3.21 2.65
N PRO A 107 19.46 1.87 2.47
CA PRO A 107 19.34 0.92 3.58
C PRO A 107 20.35 1.14 4.71
N ALA A 108 21.55 1.67 4.43
CA ALA A 108 22.50 2.05 5.48
C ALA A 108 21.93 3.03 6.53
N ALA A 109 21.01 3.91 6.13
CA ALA A 109 20.36 4.88 7.02
C ALA A 109 18.91 4.53 7.35
N THR A 110 18.18 3.91 6.41
CA THR A 110 16.74 3.67 6.53
C THR A 110 16.38 2.23 6.88
N ARG A 111 17.37 1.33 6.88
CA ARG A 111 17.28 -0.08 7.24
C ARG A 111 18.51 -0.54 8.02
N ILE A 112 18.92 0.25 9.01
CA ILE A 112 20.06 -0.03 9.89
C ILE A 112 20.10 -1.50 10.37
N PRO A 113 19.01 -2.10 10.90
CA PRO A 113 19.06 -3.47 11.39
C PRO A 113 19.21 -4.53 10.29
N ASP A 114 18.88 -4.20 9.03
CA ASP A 114 18.87 -5.14 7.90
C ASP A 114 20.00 -4.87 6.89
N ALA A 115 20.70 -3.74 7.00
CA ALA A 115 21.70 -3.30 6.02
C ALA A 115 22.84 -4.32 5.85
N HIS A 116 23.15 -5.08 6.91
CA HIS A 116 24.18 -6.11 6.90
C HIS A 116 23.96 -7.16 5.80
N PHE A 117 22.71 -7.50 5.47
CA PHE A 117 22.41 -8.49 4.42
C PHE A 117 22.96 -8.07 3.05
N PHE A 118 22.94 -6.78 2.72
CA PHE A 118 23.51 -6.29 1.46
C PHE A 118 25.04 -6.40 1.46
N TRP A 119 25.68 -6.09 2.58
CA TRP A 119 27.13 -6.10 2.69
C TRP A 119 27.70 -7.53 2.75
N GLU A 120 27.03 -8.41 3.49
CA GLU A 120 27.32 -9.85 3.54
C GLU A 120 27.13 -10.48 2.16
N ALA A 121 26.05 -10.15 1.45
CA ALA A 121 25.83 -10.59 0.07
C ALA A 121 26.96 -10.13 -0.86
N ARG A 122 27.40 -8.87 -0.73
CA ARG A 122 28.54 -8.34 -1.50
C ARG A 122 29.82 -9.13 -1.23
N TYR A 123 30.14 -9.41 0.04
CA TYR A 123 31.30 -10.26 0.38
C TYR A 123 31.15 -11.70 -0.14
N ASN A 124 29.91 -12.19 -0.27
CA ASN A 124 29.58 -13.47 -0.88
C ASN A 124 29.52 -13.44 -2.43
N GLY A 125 29.92 -12.33 -3.07
CA GLY A 125 30.05 -12.21 -4.52
C GLY A 125 28.85 -11.61 -5.25
N THR A 126 27.81 -11.15 -4.54
CA THR A 126 26.70 -10.40 -5.14
C THR A 126 27.18 -9.03 -5.62
N GLN A 127 26.81 -8.65 -6.84
CA GLN A 127 27.02 -7.27 -7.31
C GLN A 127 25.99 -6.36 -6.67
N VAL A 128 26.42 -5.54 -5.69
CA VAL A 128 25.54 -4.55 -5.04
C VAL A 128 25.77 -3.20 -5.71
N ILE A 129 24.75 -2.68 -6.39
CA ILE A 129 24.84 -1.43 -7.16
C ILE A 129 23.92 -0.40 -6.53
N ALA A 130 24.47 0.72 -6.07
CA ALA A 130 23.66 1.83 -5.56
C ALA A 130 23.30 2.79 -6.70
N ILE A 131 22.02 3.14 -6.81
CA ILE A 131 21.52 4.10 -7.78
C ILE A 131 20.83 5.23 -7.00
N SER A 132 21.54 6.33 -6.84
CA SER A 132 21.09 7.53 -6.12
C SER A 132 21.79 8.77 -6.66
N PRO A 133 21.11 9.94 -6.79
CA PRO A 133 21.74 11.17 -7.28
C PRO A 133 22.94 11.62 -6.42
N ASP A 134 22.85 11.45 -5.10
CA ASP A 134 23.88 11.75 -4.11
C ASP A 134 24.67 10.52 -3.70
N PHE A 135 25.91 10.71 -3.23
CA PHE A 135 26.74 9.64 -2.71
C PHE A 135 26.31 9.26 -1.28
N THR A 136 25.31 8.40 -1.19
CA THR A 136 24.68 8.00 0.08
C THR A 136 25.61 7.11 0.93
N PRO A 137 25.35 6.97 2.25
CA PRO A 137 26.00 5.95 3.08
C PRO A 137 25.91 4.53 2.50
N THR A 138 24.84 4.21 1.78
CA THR A 138 24.71 2.94 1.04
C THR A 138 25.70 2.85 -0.13
N ALA A 139 25.87 3.92 -0.90
CA ALA A 139 26.80 3.96 -2.03
C ALA A 139 28.25 3.72 -1.60
N MET A 140 28.65 4.16 -0.40
CA MET A 140 29.97 3.91 0.18
C MET A 140 30.32 2.42 0.29
N HIS A 141 29.31 1.57 0.49
CA HIS A 141 29.48 0.13 0.67
C HIS A 141 29.09 -0.68 -0.57
N ALA A 142 28.63 -0.04 -1.64
CA ALA A 142 28.27 -0.68 -2.90
C ALA A 142 29.52 -1.05 -3.73
N SER A 143 29.36 -1.97 -4.69
CA SER A 143 30.36 -2.26 -5.72
C SER A 143 30.45 -1.14 -6.75
N PHE A 144 29.30 -0.58 -7.13
CA PHE A 144 29.19 0.54 -8.07
C PHE A 144 28.17 1.56 -7.57
N TRP A 145 28.37 2.81 -7.95
CA TRP A 145 27.43 3.90 -7.73
C TRP A 145 27.07 4.56 -9.07
N LEU A 146 25.79 4.60 -9.38
CA LEU A 146 25.23 5.36 -10.50
C LEU A 146 24.50 6.58 -9.93
N ASN A 147 24.77 7.74 -10.50
CA ASN A 147 24.29 9.03 -10.02
C ASN A 147 23.43 9.75 -11.07
N PRO A 148 22.23 9.23 -11.40
CA PRO A 148 21.32 9.91 -12.31
C PRO A 148 20.87 11.25 -11.71
N LYS A 149 20.53 12.23 -12.56
CA LYS A 149 19.85 13.45 -12.15
C LYS A 149 18.52 13.09 -11.44
N PRO A 150 18.11 13.81 -10.38
CA PRO A 150 16.87 13.51 -9.67
C PRO A 150 15.65 13.43 -10.60
N GLY A 151 14.87 12.35 -10.51
CA GLY A 151 13.63 12.17 -11.27
C GLY A 151 13.82 11.68 -12.71
N THR A 152 15.03 11.26 -13.10
CA THR A 152 15.33 10.77 -14.46
C THR A 152 15.45 9.24 -14.57
N ASP A 153 15.17 8.54 -13.48
CA ASP A 153 15.39 7.11 -13.32
C ASP A 153 14.57 6.24 -14.28
N SER A 154 13.39 6.68 -14.71
CA SER A 154 12.61 5.98 -15.74
C SER A 154 13.36 5.93 -17.07
N ALA A 155 14.09 7.00 -17.45
CA ALA A 155 14.91 7.00 -18.65
C ALA A 155 16.12 6.06 -18.50
N LEU A 156 16.72 5.99 -17.31
CA LEU A 156 17.79 5.03 -17.00
C LEU A 156 17.27 3.58 -17.11
N ALA A 157 16.13 3.28 -16.51
CA ALA A 157 15.52 1.94 -16.55
C ALA A 157 15.18 1.53 -17.98
N MET A 158 14.54 2.41 -18.76
CA MET A 158 14.20 2.13 -20.16
C MET A 158 15.43 1.99 -21.05
N ALA A 159 16.53 2.69 -20.76
CA ALA A 159 17.78 2.48 -21.48
C ALA A 159 18.47 1.15 -21.15
N MET A 160 18.33 0.67 -19.91
CA MET A 160 18.73 -0.68 -19.57
C MET A 160 17.85 -1.72 -20.29
N VAL A 161 16.55 -1.48 -20.41
CA VAL A 161 15.63 -2.32 -21.20
C VAL A 161 16.04 -2.36 -22.68
N GLU A 162 16.34 -1.20 -23.29
CA GLU A 162 16.80 -1.13 -24.69
C GLU A 162 18.03 -2.01 -24.93
N VAL A 163 19.02 -1.95 -24.04
CA VAL A 163 20.23 -2.77 -24.14
C VAL A 163 19.90 -4.26 -24.04
N ILE A 164 19.05 -4.65 -23.07
CA ILE A 164 18.65 -6.05 -22.87
C ILE A 164 17.92 -6.59 -24.11
N LEU A 165 17.01 -5.82 -24.70
CA LEU A 165 16.28 -6.21 -25.90
C LEU A 165 17.19 -6.27 -27.13
N LYS A 166 18.02 -5.24 -27.33
CA LYS A 166 18.91 -5.13 -28.50
C LYS A 166 19.98 -6.21 -28.54
N GLU A 167 20.49 -6.61 -27.38
CA GLU A 167 21.51 -7.65 -27.24
C GLU A 167 20.92 -9.05 -27.01
N ASN A 168 19.58 -9.18 -27.03
CA ASN A 168 18.86 -10.44 -26.78
C ASN A 168 19.27 -11.12 -25.46
N LEU A 169 19.39 -10.34 -24.38
CA LEU A 169 19.80 -10.81 -23.05
C LEU A 169 18.62 -11.22 -22.16
N TYR A 170 17.41 -11.28 -22.73
CA TYR A 170 16.18 -11.55 -22.00
C TYR A 170 15.84 -13.05 -21.92
N GLN A 171 15.04 -13.44 -20.92
CA GLN A 171 14.60 -14.80 -20.68
C GLN A 171 13.29 -15.09 -21.40
N GLU A 172 13.40 -15.52 -22.66
CA GLU A 172 12.26 -15.74 -23.56
C GLU A 172 11.17 -16.65 -22.96
N ALA A 173 11.55 -17.82 -22.42
CA ALA A 173 10.59 -18.77 -21.84
C ALA A 173 9.79 -18.16 -20.67
N TYR A 174 10.45 -17.37 -19.82
CA TYR A 174 9.79 -16.69 -18.72
C TYR A 174 8.79 -15.64 -19.25
N ILE A 175 9.22 -14.82 -20.21
CA ILE A 175 8.40 -13.77 -20.79
C ILE A 175 7.13 -14.33 -21.43
N LYS A 176 7.26 -15.42 -22.21
CA LYS A 176 6.13 -16.07 -22.89
C LYS A 176 5.06 -16.57 -21.91
N GLU A 177 5.45 -17.00 -20.70
CA GLU A 177 4.52 -17.58 -19.73
C GLU A 177 4.01 -16.58 -18.69
N GLN A 178 4.87 -15.70 -18.18
CA GLN A 178 4.62 -14.93 -16.94
C GLN A 178 4.23 -13.47 -17.19
N SER A 179 4.13 -13.03 -18.44
CA SER A 179 3.86 -11.63 -18.78
C SER A 179 2.80 -11.46 -19.88
N ASP A 180 2.37 -10.23 -20.09
CA ASP A 180 1.48 -9.83 -21.17
C ASP A 180 2.20 -9.54 -22.49
N LEU A 181 3.54 -9.62 -22.52
CA LEU A 181 4.37 -9.38 -23.70
C LEU A 181 3.98 -10.21 -24.95
N PRO A 182 3.60 -11.50 -24.87
CA PRO A 182 3.12 -12.26 -26.03
C PRO A 182 1.65 -12.00 -26.42
N LEU A 183 0.90 -11.20 -25.65
CA LEU A 183 -0.51 -10.94 -25.95
C LEU A 183 -0.66 -10.07 -27.20
N LEU A 184 -1.70 -10.36 -27.97
CA LEU A 184 -2.00 -9.70 -29.22
C LEU A 184 -2.69 -8.34 -29.00
N VAL A 185 -2.24 -7.35 -29.75
CA VAL A 185 -2.75 -5.98 -29.80
C VAL A 185 -3.08 -5.62 -31.24
N ARG A 186 -4.16 -4.86 -31.45
CA ARG A 186 -4.55 -4.39 -32.76
C ARG A 186 -3.62 -3.26 -33.21
N THR A 187 -3.15 -3.27 -34.45
CA THR A 187 -2.23 -2.22 -34.92
C THR A 187 -2.92 -0.88 -35.16
N ASP A 188 -4.23 -0.88 -35.40
CA ASP A 188 -5.08 0.28 -35.68
C ASP A 188 -5.45 1.09 -34.42
N SER A 189 -5.93 0.42 -33.36
CA SER A 189 -6.38 1.07 -32.13
C SER A 189 -5.34 1.05 -31.00
N LYS A 190 -4.33 0.17 -31.10
CA LYS A 190 -3.37 -0.14 -30.02
C LYS A 190 -4.00 -0.72 -28.76
N GLU A 191 -5.25 -1.18 -28.85
CA GLU A 191 -5.92 -1.94 -27.79
C GLU A 191 -5.62 -3.43 -27.94
N PHE A 192 -5.72 -4.18 -26.84
CA PHE A 192 -5.65 -5.64 -26.90
C PHE A 192 -6.67 -6.21 -27.89
N LEU A 193 -6.29 -7.29 -28.57
CA LEU A 193 -7.26 -8.13 -29.27
C LEU A 193 -8.10 -8.85 -28.20
N ARG A 194 -9.41 -8.60 -28.22
CA ARG A 194 -10.36 -9.14 -27.25
C ARG A 194 -11.44 -9.96 -27.93
N ARG A 195 -12.15 -10.75 -27.14
CA ARG A 195 -13.20 -11.67 -27.59
C ARG A 195 -14.29 -10.94 -28.37
N GLU A 196 -14.63 -9.73 -27.93
CA GLU A 196 -15.67 -8.89 -28.50
C GLU A 196 -15.38 -8.55 -29.97
N HIS A 197 -14.11 -8.61 -30.40
CA HIS A 197 -13.71 -8.40 -31.79
C HIS A 197 -13.90 -9.66 -32.66
N LEU A 198 -13.87 -10.89 -32.11
CA LEU A 198 -13.58 -12.11 -32.89
C LEU A 198 -14.79 -12.89 -33.44
N SER A 199 -15.98 -12.30 -33.52
CA SER A 199 -17.21 -13.00 -33.98
C SER A 199 -17.51 -14.30 -33.20
N LEU A 200 -17.05 -14.41 -31.96
CA LEU A 200 -17.36 -15.51 -31.04
C LEU A 200 -18.67 -15.25 -30.25
N TYR A 201 -19.49 -14.30 -30.70
CA TYR A 201 -20.81 -13.99 -30.16
C TYR A 201 -21.76 -15.16 -30.42
N GLY A 202 -21.94 -16.04 -29.42
CA GLY A 202 -22.89 -17.15 -29.48
C GLY A 202 -22.40 -18.47 -28.89
N LEU A 203 -21.10 -18.61 -28.60
CA LEU A 203 -20.59 -19.75 -27.84
C LEU A 203 -20.82 -19.49 -26.35
N LEU A 204 -21.80 -20.19 -25.75
CA LEU A 204 -22.16 -20.14 -24.32
C LEU A 204 -20.99 -20.41 -23.35
N ALA A 205 -19.82 -20.78 -23.85
CA ALA A 205 -18.67 -21.27 -23.10
C ALA A 205 -17.47 -20.30 -23.03
N VAL A 206 -17.51 -19.10 -23.62
CA VAL A 206 -16.35 -18.19 -23.62
C VAL A 206 -16.47 -17.14 -22.52
N GLU A 207 -15.48 -17.10 -21.62
CA GLU A 207 -15.44 -16.20 -20.46
C GLU A 207 -15.23 -14.72 -20.85
N ASP A 208 -15.69 -13.79 -19.99
CA ASP A 208 -15.32 -12.37 -20.07
C ASP A 208 -13.84 -12.17 -19.67
N ASN A 209 -13.18 -11.10 -20.13
CA ASN A 209 -11.76 -10.79 -19.82
C ASN A 209 -10.72 -11.79 -20.35
N VAL A 210 -10.99 -12.34 -21.51
CA VAL A 210 -10.07 -13.21 -22.25
C VAL A 210 -9.17 -12.38 -23.18
N TYR A 211 -7.89 -12.77 -23.25
CA TYR A 211 -6.89 -12.23 -24.17
C TYR A 211 -6.36 -13.36 -25.08
N TYR A 212 -5.66 -12.98 -26.15
CA TYR A 212 -5.21 -13.91 -27.18
C TYR A 212 -3.71 -13.78 -27.44
N MET A 213 -3.09 -14.89 -27.85
CA MET A 213 -1.70 -14.99 -28.29
C MET A 213 -1.68 -15.59 -29.70
N TRP A 214 -0.60 -15.38 -30.44
CA TRP A 214 -0.32 -16.15 -31.66
C TRP A 214 0.49 -17.38 -31.30
N ASP A 215 -0.01 -18.58 -31.61
CA ASP A 215 0.70 -19.83 -31.39
C ASP A 215 1.50 -20.21 -32.65
N GLU A 216 2.83 -20.23 -32.55
CA GLU A 216 3.74 -20.57 -33.63
C GLU A 216 3.61 -22.04 -34.05
N ALA A 217 3.25 -22.93 -33.12
CA ALA A 217 3.13 -24.36 -33.40
C ALA A 217 1.93 -24.67 -34.33
N THR A 218 0.80 -23.99 -34.12
CA THR A 218 -0.41 -24.19 -34.93
C THR A 218 -0.64 -23.10 -35.98
N ASN A 219 0.15 -22.02 -35.94
CA ASN A 219 0.03 -20.83 -36.77
C ASN A 219 -1.37 -20.20 -36.72
N LYS A 220 -1.92 -20.07 -35.51
CA LYS A 220 -3.28 -19.58 -35.24
C LYS A 220 -3.31 -18.73 -33.98
N ILE A 221 -4.35 -17.92 -33.86
CA ILE A 221 -4.69 -17.29 -32.57
C ILE A 221 -5.18 -18.35 -31.59
N VAL A 222 -4.74 -18.24 -30.34
CA VAL A 222 -5.19 -19.07 -29.22
C VAL A 222 -5.53 -18.18 -28.02
N GLN A 223 -6.43 -18.65 -27.18
CA GLN A 223 -6.74 -17.98 -25.92
C GLN A 223 -5.54 -18.10 -24.97
N ALA A 224 -5.15 -16.98 -24.36
CA ALA A 224 -4.11 -16.93 -23.35
C ALA A 224 -4.56 -17.67 -22.06
N PRO A 225 -3.77 -18.64 -21.55
CA PRO A 225 -4.03 -19.28 -20.25
C PRO A 225 -4.15 -18.26 -19.12
N GLY A 226 -4.92 -18.59 -18.08
CA GLY A 226 -5.08 -17.76 -16.88
C GLY A 226 -5.94 -16.50 -17.05
N THR A 227 -6.27 -16.13 -18.30
CA THR A 227 -7.20 -15.05 -18.62
C THR A 227 -8.64 -15.53 -18.62
N GLY A 228 -9.59 -14.63 -18.37
CA GLY A 228 -10.99 -14.98 -18.17
C GLY A 228 -11.55 -14.49 -16.83
N ARG A 229 -12.79 -14.86 -16.53
CA ARG A 229 -13.45 -14.44 -15.29
C ARG A 229 -13.13 -15.46 -14.22
N ALA A 230 -12.38 -15.03 -13.20
CA ALA A 230 -12.13 -15.88 -12.04
C ALA A 230 -13.44 -16.42 -11.45
N ILE A 231 -13.46 -17.72 -11.13
CA ILE A 231 -14.65 -18.40 -10.60
C ILE A 231 -15.07 -17.68 -9.32
N LYS A 232 -16.35 -17.26 -9.26
CA LYS A 232 -16.87 -16.59 -8.07
C LYS A 232 -16.73 -17.51 -6.86
N PRO A 233 -16.26 -16.99 -5.71
CA PRO A 233 -16.15 -17.78 -4.50
C PRO A 233 -17.52 -18.34 -4.08
N THR A 234 -17.58 -19.63 -3.75
CA THR A 234 -18.75 -20.29 -3.15
C THR A 234 -18.51 -20.53 -1.66
N GLY A 235 -19.32 -19.95 -0.78
CA GLY A 235 -19.16 -20.10 0.66
C GLY A 235 -17.83 -19.53 1.19
N ARG A 236 -16.98 -20.39 1.78
CA ARG A 236 -15.64 -20.00 2.30
C ARG A 236 -14.51 -20.18 1.28
N ASP A 237 -14.81 -20.67 0.08
CA ASP A 237 -13.78 -20.92 -0.93
C ASP A 237 -13.21 -19.61 -1.47
N ARG A 238 -11.89 -19.58 -1.68
CA ARG A 238 -11.24 -18.45 -2.33
C ARG A 238 -11.60 -18.40 -3.81
N ARG A 239 -11.56 -17.19 -4.37
CA ARG A 239 -11.57 -16.99 -5.83
C ARG A 239 -10.47 -17.83 -6.46
N LYS A 240 -10.82 -18.68 -7.43
CA LYS A 240 -9.86 -19.51 -8.18
C LYS A 240 -9.56 -18.83 -9.51
N HIS A 241 -8.27 -18.63 -9.78
CA HIS A 241 -7.76 -18.14 -11.05
C HIS A 241 -7.33 -19.33 -11.92
N GLY A 242 -7.34 -19.16 -13.25
CA GLY A 242 -6.76 -20.16 -14.16
C GLY A 242 -5.24 -20.25 -14.01
N THR A 243 -4.65 -21.32 -14.54
CA THR A 243 -3.19 -21.49 -14.58
C THR A 243 -2.57 -20.66 -15.71
N LEU A 244 -1.34 -20.19 -15.52
CA LEU A 244 -0.52 -19.55 -16.56
C LEU A 244 0.27 -20.56 -17.41
N GLU A 245 0.32 -21.83 -16.99
CA GLU A 245 1.05 -22.89 -17.71
C GLU A 245 0.61 -22.94 -19.19
N LEU A 246 1.59 -22.84 -20.09
CA LEU A 246 1.34 -22.79 -21.53
C LEU A 246 0.95 -24.14 -22.14
N GLY A 247 1.36 -25.25 -21.53
CA GLY A 247 1.20 -26.59 -22.10
C GLY A 247 1.89 -26.70 -23.46
N ASP A 248 1.14 -27.06 -24.50
CA ASP A 248 1.65 -27.20 -25.87
C ASP A 248 1.69 -25.88 -26.66
N ILE A 249 1.16 -24.79 -26.09
CA ILE A 249 1.13 -23.48 -26.77
C ILE A 249 2.56 -22.94 -26.88
N GLN A 250 2.94 -22.45 -28.07
CA GLN A 250 4.21 -21.76 -28.31
C GLN A 250 3.93 -20.31 -28.70
N PRO A 251 3.78 -19.38 -27.73
CA PRO A 251 3.44 -18.00 -28.03
C PRO A 251 4.56 -17.31 -28.82
N ALA A 252 4.19 -16.64 -29.91
CA ALA A 252 5.10 -15.74 -30.61
C ALA A 252 5.36 -14.50 -29.76
N LEU A 253 6.61 -14.01 -29.75
CA LEU A 253 6.94 -12.69 -29.21
C LEU A 253 7.03 -11.63 -30.30
N GLU A 254 7.44 -11.98 -31.52
CA GLU A 254 7.67 -11.03 -32.60
C GLU A 254 6.82 -11.40 -33.81
N GLY A 255 6.41 -10.39 -34.57
CA GLY A 255 5.66 -10.59 -35.81
C GLY A 255 4.36 -9.81 -35.90
N SER A 256 3.73 -9.92 -37.07
CA SER A 256 2.45 -9.31 -37.39
C SER A 256 1.62 -10.32 -38.17
N TRP A 257 0.33 -10.37 -37.85
CA TRP A 257 -0.61 -11.31 -38.47
C TRP A 257 -1.92 -10.62 -38.78
N LYS A 258 -2.63 -11.18 -39.77
CA LYS A 258 -3.99 -10.76 -40.09
C LYS A 258 -4.99 -11.68 -39.42
N VAL A 259 -5.92 -11.09 -38.68
CA VAL A 259 -6.96 -11.80 -37.95
C VAL A 259 -8.32 -11.31 -38.42
N LYS A 260 -9.20 -12.26 -38.73
CA LYS A 260 -10.59 -11.95 -39.06
C LYS A 260 -11.35 -11.57 -37.80
N THR A 261 -11.95 -10.38 -37.82
CA THR A 261 -12.79 -9.82 -36.76
C THR A 261 -14.17 -9.46 -37.31
N LEU A 262 -15.07 -9.02 -36.41
CA LEU A 262 -16.38 -8.49 -36.78
C LEU A 262 -16.28 -7.25 -37.68
N ASP A 263 -15.23 -6.44 -37.51
CA ASP A 263 -14.98 -5.23 -38.30
C ASP A 263 -14.26 -5.53 -39.63
N GLY A 264 -14.00 -6.80 -39.92
CA GLY A 264 -13.21 -7.25 -41.07
C GLY A 264 -11.86 -7.83 -40.68
N GLU A 265 -10.98 -8.00 -41.65
CA GLU A 265 -9.62 -8.48 -41.40
C GLU A 265 -8.76 -7.32 -40.88
N ILE A 266 -8.27 -7.43 -39.65
CA ILE A 266 -7.38 -6.45 -39.02
C ILE A 266 -5.99 -7.04 -38.86
N GLU A 267 -5.00 -6.16 -38.81
CA GLU A 267 -3.64 -6.53 -38.47
C GLU A 267 -3.43 -6.47 -36.94
N VAL A 268 -2.75 -7.47 -36.41
CA VAL A 268 -2.38 -7.57 -35.00
C VAL A 268 -0.89 -7.86 -34.86
N THR A 269 -0.31 -7.37 -33.78
CA THR A 269 1.07 -7.68 -33.37
C THR A 269 1.07 -7.99 -31.87
N THR A 270 2.24 -8.20 -31.26
CA THR A 270 2.38 -8.47 -29.83
C THR A 270 2.68 -7.20 -29.03
N VAL A 271 2.42 -7.21 -27.73
CA VAL A 271 2.91 -6.16 -26.82
C VAL A 271 4.44 -6.08 -26.86
N PHE A 272 5.15 -7.20 -27.01
CA PHE A 272 6.60 -7.24 -27.12
C PHE A 272 7.14 -6.50 -28.36
N GLU A 273 6.49 -6.62 -29.51
CA GLU A 273 6.88 -5.89 -30.73
C GLU A 273 6.69 -4.38 -30.53
N LEU A 274 5.57 -3.97 -29.94
CA LEU A 274 5.32 -2.56 -29.60
C LEU A 274 6.34 -2.05 -28.57
N LEU A 275 6.72 -2.87 -27.59
CA LEU A 275 7.76 -2.53 -26.62
C LEU A 275 9.11 -2.35 -27.33
N LYS A 276 9.49 -3.24 -28.24
CA LYS A 276 10.73 -3.10 -29.03
C LYS A 276 10.72 -1.83 -29.88
N GLU A 277 9.58 -1.49 -30.48
CA GLU A 277 9.41 -0.25 -31.24
C GLU A 277 9.64 0.98 -30.35
N GLU A 278 8.91 1.06 -29.23
CA GLU A 278 9.01 2.16 -28.25
C GLU A 278 10.43 2.28 -27.67
N CYS A 279 11.06 1.16 -27.31
CA CYS A 279 12.40 1.13 -26.70
C CYS A 279 13.52 1.68 -27.61
N ARG A 280 13.32 1.73 -28.93
CA ARG A 280 14.33 2.29 -29.86
C ARG A 280 14.67 3.75 -29.55
N ASP A 281 13.76 4.47 -28.91
CA ASP A 281 13.99 5.85 -28.51
C ASP A 281 14.71 6.02 -27.17
N PHE A 282 15.01 4.93 -26.47
CA PHE A 282 15.67 4.93 -25.17
C PHE A 282 17.12 4.45 -25.23
N THR A 283 17.85 4.73 -26.32
CA THR A 283 19.28 4.37 -26.42
C THR A 283 20.09 4.92 -25.23
N PRO A 284 21.14 4.22 -24.78
CA PRO A 284 22.05 4.72 -23.74
C PRO A 284 22.59 6.13 -23.99
N GLU A 285 22.84 6.52 -25.25
CA GLU A 285 23.29 7.86 -25.63
C GLU A 285 22.26 8.94 -25.28
N LYS A 286 21.00 8.78 -25.71
CA LYS A 286 19.90 9.68 -25.36
C LYS A 286 19.68 9.72 -23.84
N ALA A 287 19.77 8.57 -23.19
CA ALA A 287 19.65 8.49 -21.73
C ALA A 287 20.78 9.22 -21.00
N THR A 288 22.00 9.29 -21.55
CA THR A 288 23.09 10.10 -20.98
C THR A 288 22.74 11.58 -20.95
N GLU A 289 22.09 12.11 -22.00
CA GLU A 289 21.68 13.53 -22.04
C GLU A 289 20.67 13.85 -20.92
N ILE A 290 19.71 12.95 -20.72
CA ILE A 290 18.65 13.08 -19.72
C ILE A 290 19.23 12.88 -18.31
N THR A 291 19.84 11.73 -18.07
CA THR A 291 20.21 11.24 -16.73
C THR A 291 21.57 11.75 -16.25
N GLY A 292 22.48 12.08 -17.15
CA GLY A 292 23.89 12.33 -16.83
C GLY A 292 24.75 11.07 -16.60
N VAL A 293 24.16 9.86 -16.61
CA VAL A 293 24.91 8.61 -16.50
C VAL A 293 25.49 8.24 -17.87
N SER A 294 26.77 7.87 -17.93
CA SER A 294 27.42 7.58 -19.21
C SER A 294 26.82 6.36 -19.91
N ALA A 295 26.71 6.43 -21.23
CA ALA A 295 26.14 5.36 -22.04
C ALA A 295 26.85 4.01 -21.86
N GLN A 296 28.16 4.03 -21.60
CA GLN A 296 28.93 2.83 -21.27
C GLN A 296 28.51 2.22 -19.93
N VAL A 297 28.35 3.04 -18.89
CA VAL A 297 27.93 2.57 -17.55
C VAL A 297 26.51 2.00 -17.59
N ILE A 298 25.61 2.62 -18.38
CA ILE A 298 24.25 2.10 -18.58
C ILE A 298 24.30 0.69 -19.19
N ARG A 299 25.06 0.50 -20.27
CA ARG A 299 25.23 -0.81 -20.92
C ARG A 299 25.83 -1.85 -19.98
N GLU A 300 26.89 -1.50 -19.28
CA GLU A 300 27.58 -2.40 -18.36
C GLU A 300 26.63 -2.83 -17.23
N THR A 301 25.90 -1.89 -16.64
CA THR A 301 24.92 -2.17 -15.58
C THR A 301 23.80 -3.07 -16.09
N ALA A 302 23.26 -2.80 -17.30
CA ALA A 302 22.23 -3.63 -17.92
C ALA A 302 22.71 -5.08 -18.15
N ARG A 303 23.94 -5.25 -18.67
CA ARG A 303 24.54 -6.57 -18.89
C ARG A 303 24.81 -7.32 -17.59
N ILE A 304 25.35 -6.64 -16.56
CA ILE A 304 25.55 -7.23 -15.22
C ILE A 304 24.19 -7.70 -14.67
N PHE A 305 23.17 -6.86 -14.73
CA PHE A 305 21.84 -7.18 -14.22
C PHE A 305 21.16 -8.32 -14.98
N ALA A 306 21.29 -8.37 -16.31
CA ALA A 306 20.69 -9.41 -17.15
C ALA A 306 21.40 -10.76 -17.05
N SER A 307 22.72 -10.76 -16.88
CA SER A 307 23.50 -11.98 -16.65
C SER A 307 23.31 -12.59 -15.26
N ALA A 308 22.84 -11.80 -14.29
CA ALA A 308 22.58 -12.25 -12.94
C ALA A 308 21.25 -13.03 -12.86
N ASN A 309 21.32 -14.29 -12.44
CA ASN A 309 20.14 -15.14 -12.23
C ASN A 309 20.23 -15.81 -10.84
N PRO A 310 19.43 -15.38 -9.85
CA PRO A 310 18.43 -14.31 -9.91
C PRO A 310 19.03 -12.90 -9.69
N SER A 311 18.34 -11.89 -10.22
CA SER A 311 18.64 -10.46 -9.97
C SER A 311 17.49 -9.76 -9.23
N MET A 312 17.84 -8.81 -8.36
CA MET A 312 16.92 -8.13 -7.46
C MET A 312 16.98 -6.62 -7.66
N ILE A 313 15.83 -5.97 -7.54
CA ILE A 313 15.75 -4.52 -7.35
C ILE A 313 15.22 -4.27 -5.94
N TYR A 314 16.04 -3.66 -5.09
CA TYR A 314 15.60 -3.14 -3.81
C TYR A 314 15.25 -1.66 -3.95
N ALA A 315 13.96 -1.38 -4.05
CA ALA A 315 13.44 -0.03 -4.18
C ALA A 315 12.92 0.48 -2.83
N GLY A 316 13.38 1.67 -2.41
CA GLY A 316 12.83 2.32 -1.23
C GLY A 316 11.48 2.97 -1.56
N TYR A 317 10.73 3.41 -0.54
CA TYR A 317 9.49 4.17 -0.78
C TYR A 317 9.71 5.50 -1.49
N ALA A 318 10.96 5.97 -1.69
CA ALA A 318 11.21 7.13 -2.54
C ALA A 318 10.78 6.87 -3.99
N ALA A 319 10.79 5.61 -4.46
CA ALA A 319 10.23 5.23 -5.76
C ALA A 319 8.71 5.48 -5.86
N CYS A 320 8.01 5.66 -4.73
CA CYS A 320 6.58 5.98 -4.67
C CYS A 320 6.31 7.49 -4.54
N LYS A 321 7.33 8.31 -4.25
CA LYS A 321 7.20 9.75 -3.93
C LYS A 321 7.49 10.67 -5.11
N TRP A 322 7.41 10.13 -6.32
CA TRP A 322 7.52 10.90 -7.56
C TRP A 322 6.18 10.89 -8.29
N LEU A 323 5.89 11.98 -8.99
CA LEU A 323 4.66 12.10 -9.80
C LEU A 323 4.48 10.93 -10.78
N HIS A 324 5.60 10.45 -11.34
CA HIS A 324 5.66 9.32 -12.25
C HIS A 324 6.38 8.10 -11.64
N GLY A 325 6.28 7.94 -10.32
CA GLY A 325 6.83 6.79 -9.60
C GLY A 325 6.19 5.47 -10.04
N ASP A 326 4.95 5.50 -10.48
CA ASP A 326 4.24 4.38 -11.11
C ASP A 326 4.96 3.89 -12.39
N LEU A 327 5.36 4.81 -13.28
CA LEU A 327 6.10 4.45 -14.49
C LEU A 327 7.49 3.89 -14.18
N LEU A 328 8.20 4.45 -13.19
CA LEU A 328 9.47 3.91 -12.73
C LEU A 328 9.33 2.48 -12.20
N GLN A 329 8.34 2.23 -11.34
CA GLN A 329 8.10 0.90 -10.78
C GLN A 329 7.73 -0.13 -11.86
N ARG A 330 6.94 0.28 -12.87
CA ARG A 330 6.62 -0.56 -14.03
C ARG A 330 7.88 -0.87 -14.86
N ALA A 331 8.77 0.10 -15.06
CA ALA A 331 10.04 -0.12 -15.76
C ALA A 331 10.99 -1.05 -14.96
N MET A 332 11.03 -0.93 -13.63
CA MET A 332 11.76 -1.86 -12.75
C MET A 332 11.22 -3.30 -12.88
N LEU A 333 9.89 -3.46 -12.88
CA LEU A 333 9.27 -4.77 -13.07
C LEU A 333 9.48 -5.32 -14.47
N LEU A 334 9.51 -4.45 -15.49
CA LEU A 334 9.86 -4.85 -16.85
C LEU A 334 11.29 -5.40 -16.92
N LEU A 335 12.27 -4.73 -16.30
CA LEU A 335 13.63 -5.26 -16.19
C LEU A 335 13.64 -6.65 -15.56
N LEU A 336 12.91 -6.84 -14.46
CA LEU A 336 12.84 -8.12 -13.75
C LEU A 336 12.09 -9.21 -14.52
N ALA A 337 11.07 -8.84 -15.31
CA ALA A 337 10.37 -9.76 -16.20
C ALA A 337 11.28 -10.20 -17.35
N LEU A 338 12.03 -9.26 -17.94
CA LEU A 338 13.01 -9.57 -18.98
C LEU A 338 14.15 -10.46 -18.48
N THR A 339 14.59 -10.32 -17.21
CA THR A 339 15.59 -11.23 -16.62
C THR A 339 14.99 -12.49 -15.99
N GLY A 340 13.67 -12.65 -16.03
CA GLY A 340 12.94 -13.75 -15.42
C GLY A 340 13.23 -13.92 -13.93
N SER A 341 13.40 -12.82 -13.20
CA SER A 341 13.81 -12.85 -11.78
C SER A 341 12.66 -12.68 -10.78
N THR A 342 11.47 -12.27 -11.24
CA THR A 342 10.28 -12.19 -10.37
C THR A 342 9.79 -13.60 -10.00
N GLY A 343 9.53 -13.83 -8.70
CA GLY A 343 9.10 -15.12 -8.17
C GLY A 343 10.23 -16.12 -7.85
N LYS A 344 11.50 -15.71 -8.02
CA LYS A 344 12.68 -16.50 -7.63
C LYS A 344 13.25 -15.99 -6.31
N GLU A 345 13.72 -16.91 -5.46
CA GLU A 345 14.42 -16.54 -4.22
C GLU A 345 15.65 -15.66 -4.53
N GLY A 346 15.79 -14.52 -3.87
CA GLY A 346 16.89 -13.57 -4.15
C GLY A 346 16.71 -12.76 -5.44
N GLY A 347 15.53 -12.81 -6.05
CA GLY A 347 15.14 -11.96 -7.18
C GLY A 347 13.89 -11.12 -6.90
N GLY A 348 13.45 -10.42 -7.93
CA GLY A 348 12.21 -9.64 -7.92
C GLY A 348 12.36 -8.22 -7.37
N LEU A 349 11.22 -7.52 -7.31
CA LEU A 349 11.14 -6.15 -6.80
C LEU A 349 10.82 -6.18 -5.31
N GLN A 350 11.74 -5.66 -4.50
CA GLN A 350 11.62 -5.53 -3.07
C GLN A 350 11.32 -4.07 -2.73
N VAL A 351 10.04 -3.73 -2.51
CA VAL A 351 9.65 -2.38 -2.03
C VAL A 351 9.26 -2.44 -0.56
N ALA A 352 8.27 -3.28 -0.29
CA ALA A 352 7.69 -3.47 1.02
C ALA A 352 7.01 -4.83 1.08
N ASN A 353 7.01 -5.40 2.27
CA ASN A 353 6.19 -6.55 2.59
C ASN A 353 5.25 -6.13 3.74
N ALA A 354 4.17 -6.87 3.98
CA ALA A 354 3.27 -6.67 5.11
C ALA A 354 2.81 -8.04 5.63
N PRO A 355 2.61 -8.22 6.95
CA PRO A 355 2.08 -9.48 7.44
C PRO A 355 0.60 -9.65 7.07
N ILE A 356 0.15 -10.90 6.97
CA ILE A 356 -1.28 -11.21 6.81
C ILE A 356 -2.06 -10.64 8.02
N SER A 357 -2.89 -9.62 7.77
CA SER A 357 -3.63 -8.87 8.81
C SER A 357 -4.93 -9.54 9.29
N ARG A 358 -5.13 -10.84 9.02
CA ARG A 358 -6.41 -11.54 9.27
C ARG A 358 -6.88 -11.47 10.71
N GLY A 359 -5.98 -11.66 11.68
CA GLY A 359 -6.37 -11.61 13.10
C GLY A 359 -6.85 -10.23 13.54
N MET A 360 -6.20 -9.16 13.04
CA MET A 360 -6.60 -7.77 13.34
C MET A 360 -7.98 -7.45 12.73
N ASN A 361 -8.19 -7.81 11.46
CA ASN A 361 -9.48 -7.61 10.79
C ASN A 361 -10.58 -8.44 11.46
N GLN A 362 -10.30 -9.69 11.83
CA GLN A 362 -11.26 -10.54 12.51
C GLN A 362 -11.65 -9.93 13.86
N PHE A 363 -10.69 -9.44 14.65
CA PHE A 363 -10.98 -8.78 15.92
C PHE A 363 -11.91 -7.58 15.74
N GLY A 364 -11.62 -6.71 14.78
CA GLY A 364 -12.43 -5.51 14.61
C GLY A 364 -13.79 -5.72 13.93
N PHE A 365 -14.07 -6.90 13.36
CA PHE A 365 -15.38 -7.23 12.76
C PHE A 365 -16.20 -8.25 13.55
N SER A 366 -15.59 -9.00 14.47
CA SER A 366 -16.28 -10.00 15.29
C SER A 366 -17.48 -9.41 16.02
N ASP A 367 -18.62 -10.11 15.91
CA ASP A 367 -19.93 -9.84 16.53
C ASP A 367 -20.69 -8.61 15.99
N ILE A 368 -20.07 -7.81 15.12
CA ILE A 368 -20.66 -6.57 14.57
C ILE A 368 -20.75 -6.54 13.05
N GLY A 369 -19.91 -7.32 12.36
CA GLY A 369 -19.79 -7.31 10.89
C GLY A 369 -18.93 -6.17 10.36
N PRO A 370 -18.62 -6.17 9.05
CA PRO A 370 -17.76 -5.17 8.43
C PRO A 370 -18.55 -3.92 8.01
N ALA A 371 -18.47 -2.84 8.80
CA ALA A 371 -19.09 -1.53 8.58
C ALA A 371 -18.04 -0.38 8.69
N PHE A 372 -16.80 -0.68 8.32
CA PHE A 372 -15.64 0.20 8.44
C PHE A 372 -15.48 1.08 7.20
N ARG A 373 -15.36 2.40 7.40
CA ARG A 373 -15.10 3.39 6.35
C ARG A 373 -13.59 3.58 6.17
N LEU A 374 -13.09 3.25 4.99
CA LEU A 374 -11.69 3.47 4.61
C LEU A 374 -11.64 4.35 3.37
N ILE A 375 -10.83 5.40 3.40
CA ILE A 375 -10.61 6.28 2.25
C ILE A 375 -9.12 6.59 2.10
N SER A 376 -8.67 6.75 0.86
CA SER A 376 -7.31 7.21 0.56
C SER A 376 -7.04 8.54 1.27
N GLY A 377 -5.94 8.61 2.02
CA GLY A 377 -5.49 9.84 2.65
C GLY A 377 -5.27 10.99 1.64
N THR A 378 -4.85 10.69 0.40
CA THR A 378 -4.70 11.70 -0.65
C THR A 378 -6.06 12.20 -1.18
N THR A 379 -7.04 11.31 -1.31
CA THR A 379 -8.41 11.72 -1.71
C THR A 379 -9.05 12.57 -0.63
N TRP A 380 -8.93 12.15 0.64
CA TRP A 380 -9.41 12.92 1.78
C TRP A 380 -8.78 14.31 1.83
N ASP A 381 -7.48 14.42 1.57
CA ASP A 381 -6.79 15.71 1.49
C ASP A 381 -7.28 16.54 0.29
N TYR A 382 -7.62 15.91 -0.84
CA TYR A 382 -8.13 16.59 -2.02
C TYR A 382 -9.49 17.25 -1.75
N ASP A 383 -10.38 16.53 -1.06
CA ASP A 383 -11.71 17.02 -0.69
C ASP A 383 -11.67 18.19 0.29
N HIS A 384 -10.71 18.19 1.21
CA HIS A 384 -10.74 19.07 2.37
C HIS A 384 -9.62 20.11 2.43
N GLY A 385 -8.57 19.98 1.61
CA GLY A 385 -7.32 20.74 1.81
C GLY A 385 -6.90 21.65 0.66
N ASN A 386 -7.80 22.02 -0.25
CA ASN A 386 -7.51 22.88 -1.41
C ASN A 386 -6.36 22.34 -2.29
N MET A 387 -6.37 21.02 -2.55
CA MET A 387 -5.27 20.38 -3.28
C MET A 387 -5.26 20.72 -4.77
N LYS A 388 -6.39 21.11 -5.36
CA LYS A 388 -6.44 21.59 -6.74
C LYS A 388 -5.65 22.89 -6.89
N GLU A 389 -5.86 23.83 -5.99
CA GLU A 389 -5.18 25.12 -5.95
C GLU A 389 -3.67 24.92 -5.73
N LEU A 390 -3.31 24.05 -4.78
CA LEU A 390 -1.91 23.69 -4.55
C LEU A 390 -1.27 23.04 -5.79
N THR A 391 -1.99 22.14 -6.45
CA THR A 391 -1.51 21.50 -7.70
C THR A 391 -1.31 22.56 -8.80
N GLN A 392 -2.20 23.53 -8.90
CA GLN A 392 -2.07 24.63 -9.86
C GLN A 392 -0.86 25.52 -9.55
N GLU A 393 -0.59 25.80 -8.28
CA GLU A 393 0.57 26.58 -7.84
C GLU A 393 1.89 25.87 -8.18
N ILE A 394 1.99 24.57 -7.89
CA ILE A 394 3.24 23.80 -8.04
C ILE A 394 3.47 23.38 -9.50
N TYR A 395 2.44 22.88 -10.18
CA TYR A 395 2.57 22.21 -11.49
C TYR A 395 1.87 22.95 -12.64
N GLY A 396 1.17 24.06 -12.34
CA GLY A 396 0.45 24.84 -13.32
C GLY A 396 -0.97 24.35 -13.62
N LYS A 397 -1.77 25.26 -14.19
CA LYS A 397 -3.20 25.09 -14.43
C LYS A 397 -3.56 23.84 -15.24
N LYS A 398 -2.77 23.51 -16.28
CA LYS A 398 -3.05 22.37 -17.16
C LYS A 398 -3.09 21.04 -16.38
N LEU A 399 -2.11 20.81 -15.51
CA LEU A 399 -2.06 19.57 -14.74
C LEU A 399 -3.15 19.54 -13.66
N ALA A 400 -3.36 20.66 -12.98
CA ALA A 400 -4.42 20.80 -11.98
C ALA A 400 -5.82 20.51 -12.56
N ASP A 401 -6.17 21.12 -13.69
CA ASP A 401 -7.45 20.88 -14.37
C ASP A 401 -7.57 19.43 -14.86
N THR A 402 -6.46 18.81 -15.27
CA THR A 402 -6.45 17.42 -15.72
C THR A 402 -6.76 16.47 -14.56
N TYR A 403 -6.08 16.64 -13.43
CA TYR A 403 -6.30 15.83 -12.23
C TYR A 403 -7.68 16.05 -11.64
N ASP A 404 -8.13 17.29 -11.53
CA ASP A 404 -9.47 17.60 -11.05
C ASP A 404 -10.53 16.93 -11.94
N ARG A 405 -10.42 17.05 -13.27
CA ARG A 405 -11.37 16.39 -14.18
C ARG A 405 -11.44 14.87 -13.99
N TYR A 406 -10.31 14.19 -13.83
CA TYR A 406 -10.31 12.74 -13.58
C TYR A 406 -10.79 12.38 -12.18
N TYR A 407 -10.52 13.23 -11.20
CA TYR A 407 -11.04 13.10 -9.84
C TYR A 407 -12.58 13.24 -9.82
N GLN A 408 -13.12 14.31 -10.40
CA GLN A 408 -14.57 14.49 -10.51
C GLN A 408 -15.23 13.33 -11.29
N LYS A 409 -14.57 12.84 -12.35
CA LYS A 409 -15.05 11.66 -13.07
C LYS A 409 -15.08 10.42 -12.18
N SER A 410 -14.02 10.15 -11.40
CA SER A 410 -13.97 8.98 -10.53
C SER A 410 -15.04 9.01 -9.44
N VAL A 411 -15.38 10.19 -8.93
CA VAL A 411 -16.51 10.38 -8.01
C VAL A 411 -17.85 10.15 -8.72
N SER A 412 -18.05 10.73 -9.92
CA SER A 412 -19.32 10.59 -10.66
C SER A 412 -19.61 9.17 -11.13
N GLU A 413 -18.57 8.38 -11.37
CA GLU A 413 -18.64 6.99 -11.83
C GLU A 413 -18.55 5.98 -10.66
N ASP A 414 -18.58 6.46 -9.41
CA ASP A 414 -18.53 5.63 -8.19
C ASP A 414 -17.30 4.69 -8.15
N TRP A 415 -16.14 5.16 -8.62
CA TRP A 415 -14.89 4.40 -8.58
C TRP A 415 -14.27 4.36 -7.18
N PHE A 416 -14.54 5.39 -6.37
CA PHE A 416 -14.09 5.50 -4.98
C PHE A 416 -15.27 5.93 -4.10
N PRO A 417 -15.30 5.50 -2.81
CA PRO A 417 -16.29 5.99 -1.88
C PRO A 417 -16.11 7.49 -1.66
N ASP A 418 -17.23 8.23 -1.70
CA ASP A 418 -17.29 9.65 -1.36
C ASP A 418 -17.89 9.83 0.05
N TYR A 419 -17.02 10.17 1.00
CA TYR A 419 -17.37 10.49 2.39
C TYR A 419 -17.24 11.98 2.71
N SER A 420 -17.13 12.84 1.70
CA SER A 420 -16.92 14.30 1.86
C SER A 420 -18.23 15.08 2.04
N LYS A 421 -19.39 14.44 1.79
CA LYS A 421 -20.70 15.08 1.64
C LYS A 421 -21.13 15.93 2.84
N HIS A 422 -20.75 15.51 4.05
CA HIS A 422 -21.08 16.22 5.29
C HIS A 422 -19.91 17.08 5.83
N GLY A 423 -18.87 17.26 5.02
CA GLY A 423 -17.62 17.94 5.38
C GLY A 423 -16.81 17.19 6.44
N TRP A 424 -15.75 17.82 6.92
CA TRP A 424 -14.90 17.29 7.99
C TRP A 424 -14.98 18.20 9.22
N LYS A 425 -15.57 17.69 10.30
CA LYS A 425 -15.90 18.47 11.52
C LYS A 425 -14.99 18.16 12.69
N MET A 426 -14.65 16.88 12.86
CA MET A 426 -13.85 16.42 13.97
C MET A 426 -12.78 15.45 13.51
N GLY A 427 -11.59 15.53 14.11
CA GLY A 427 -10.50 14.58 13.87
C GLY A 427 -9.95 14.02 15.18
N ILE A 428 -9.93 12.69 15.29
CA ILE A 428 -9.24 11.95 16.34
C ILE A 428 -7.97 11.37 15.74
N PHE A 429 -6.80 11.63 16.32
CA PHE A 429 -5.51 11.23 15.75
C PHE A 429 -4.74 10.36 16.75
N ALA A 430 -4.38 9.13 16.37
CA ALA A 430 -3.54 8.25 17.19
C ALA A 430 -2.32 7.73 16.41
N GLY A 431 -1.14 7.80 17.05
CA GLY A 431 0.15 7.49 16.43
C GLY A 431 0.38 8.17 15.08
N ASN A 432 -0.22 9.36 14.90
CA ASN A 432 -0.25 10.14 13.68
C ASN A 432 0.23 11.57 13.99
N ASN A 433 1.15 12.08 13.17
CA ASN A 433 1.61 13.47 13.24
C ASN A 433 1.38 14.23 11.92
N GLY A 434 0.20 14.08 11.32
CA GLY A 434 -0.15 14.55 9.97
C GLY A 434 0.06 16.05 9.78
N ALA A 435 -0.17 16.87 10.82
CA ALA A 435 0.08 18.30 10.75
C ALA A 435 1.56 18.67 10.52
N ASN A 436 2.49 17.72 10.73
CA ASN A 436 3.93 17.91 10.51
C ASN A 436 4.43 17.35 9.17
N TRP A 437 3.94 16.18 8.75
CA TRP A 437 4.58 15.41 7.66
C TRP A 437 3.82 15.40 6.35
N ARG A 438 2.57 15.90 6.29
CA ARG A 438 1.77 15.89 5.05
C ARG A 438 2.54 16.55 3.90
N ALA A 439 2.51 15.90 2.73
CA ALA A 439 3.29 16.32 1.56
C ALA A 439 2.94 17.73 1.05
N SER A 440 1.72 18.19 1.35
CA SER A 440 1.22 19.54 1.08
C SER A 440 1.73 20.62 2.05
N SER A 441 2.76 20.30 2.84
CA SER A 441 3.36 21.23 3.80
C SER A 441 2.29 21.82 4.73
N ASN A 442 2.30 23.15 4.92
CA ASN A 442 1.35 23.85 5.76
C ASN A 442 -0.03 24.06 5.11
N VAL A 443 -0.22 23.75 3.83
CA VAL A 443 -1.49 24.02 3.12
C VAL A 443 -2.60 23.18 3.72
N TRP A 444 -2.40 21.86 3.81
CA TRP A 444 -3.37 20.98 4.46
C TRP A 444 -3.59 21.34 5.93
N ARG A 445 -2.52 21.71 6.65
CA ARG A 445 -2.67 22.14 8.04
C ARG A 445 -3.59 23.36 8.15
N LYS A 446 -3.37 24.39 7.33
CA LYS A 446 -4.09 25.66 7.40
C LYS A 446 -5.52 25.61 6.86
N HIS A 447 -5.74 24.81 5.81
CA HIS A 447 -6.98 24.80 5.05
C HIS A 447 -7.87 23.58 5.31
N ALA A 448 -7.39 22.58 6.03
CA ALA A 448 -8.19 21.42 6.41
C ALA A 448 -8.14 21.19 7.92
N PHE A 449 -6.95 20.95 8.47
CA PHE A 449 -6.81 20.49 9.85
C PHE A 449 -7.13 21.59 10.88
N ASP A 450 -6.55 22.78 10.76
CA ASP A 450 -6.80 23.90 11.69
C ASP A 450 -8.23 24.43 11.60
N GLU A 451 -8.97 24.11 10.53
CA GLU A 451 -10.37 24.49 10.31
C GLU A 451 -11.37 23.56 11.01
N LEU A 452 -10.93 22.41 11.53
CA LEU A 452 -11.80 21.47 12.24
C LEU A 452 -12.45 22.12 13.46
N ASP A 453 -13.71 21.78 13.74
CA ASP A 453 -14.39 22.25 14.94
C ASP A 453 -13.82 21.60 16.21
N THR A 454 -13.29 20.38 16.11
CA THR A 454 -12.66 19.67 17.24
C THR A 454 -11.54 18.75 16.80
N ILE A 455 -10.39 18.85 17.47
CA ILE A 455 -9.21 18.01 17.25
C ILE A 455 -8.82 17.33 18.55
N VAL A 456 -8.72 16.01 18.50
CA VAL A 456 -8.27 15.16 19.60
C VAL A 456 -7.03 14.41 19.15
N SER A 457 -5.94 14.47 19.92
CA SER A 457 -4.74 13.66 19.69
C SER A 457 -4.48 12.71 20.85
N LEU A 458 -4.22 11.45 20.51
CA LEU A 458 -3.75 10.38 21.38
C LEU A 458 -2.25 10.21 21.09
N ALA A 459 -1.39 10.70 21.99
CA ALA A 459 0.05 10.72 21.76
C ALA A 459 0.87 10.54 23.05
N PRO A 460 2.04 9.87 22.99
CA PRO A 460 2.98 9.82 24.10
C PRO A 460 3.81 11.11 24.22
N ASP A 461 3.89 11.91 23.15
CA ASP A 461 4.70 13.13 23.06
C ASP A 461 3.94 14.30 22.39
N MET A 462 4.43 15.52 22.65
CA MET A 462 3.85 16.76 22.13
C MET A 462 4.41 17.07 20.73
N GLY A 463 3.91 16.39 19.70
CA GLY A 463 4.17 16.70 18.29
C GLY A 463 3.38 17.90 17.78
N VAL A 464 3.59 18.29 16.51
CA VAL A 464 2.86 19.43 15.87
C VAL A 464 1.36 19.19 15.83
N THR A 465 0.93 17.96 15.56
CA THR A 465 -0.50 17.60 15.58
C THR A 465 -1.08 17.83 16.97
N SER A 466 -0.44 17.30 18.01
CA SER A 466 -0.85 17.50 19.41
C SER A 466 -0.83 18.98 19.82
N LEU A 467 0.16 19.75 19.38
CA LEU A 467 0.29 21.18 19.67
C LEU A 467 -0.87 22.01 19.11
N HIS A 468 -1.48 21.53 18.04
CA HIS A 468 -2.64 22.14 17.38
C HIS A 468 -3.97 21.47 17.77
N SER A 469 -3.97 20.41 18.57
CA SER A 469 -5.21 19.78 19.06
C SER A 469 -5.93 20.65 20.08
N ASP A 470 -7.22 20.38 20.32
CA ASP A 470 -7.96 20.95 21.45
C ASP A 470 -7.81 20.06 22.69
N TYR A 471 -7.75 18.75 22.48
CA TYR A 471 -7.52 17.75 23.52
C TYR A 471 -6.30 16.89 23.21
N VAL A 472 -5.41 16.72 24.19
CA VAL A 472 -4.28 15.78 24.11
C VAL A 472 -4.45 14.73 25.19
N LEU A 473 -4.75 13.50 24.77
CA LEU A 473 -4.91 12.35 25.65
C LEU A 473 -3.55 11.63 25.79
N PRO A 474 -3.03 11.46 27.02
CA PRO A 474 -1.71 10.88 27.24
C PRO A 474 -1.70 9.37 26.94
N ILE A 475 -0.83 8.96 26.02
CA ILE A 475 -0.70 7.56 25.61
C ILE A 475 0.61 6.96 26.15
N ALA A 476 0.55 5.73 26.67
CA ALA A 476 1.68 5.02 27.25
C ALA A 476 2.82 4.85 26.23
N HIS A 477 4.08 4.87 26.67
CA HIS A 477 5.19 4.62 25.76
C HIS A 477 5.28 3.13 25.34
N HIS A 478 6.21 2.77 24.46
CA HIS A 478 6.40 1.40 23.98
C HIS A 478 6.72 0.37 25.09
N TYR A 479 7.36 0.80 26.17
CA TYR A 479 7.78 -0.07 27.30
C TYR A 479 6.78 -0.08 28.46
N GLU A 480 5.64 0.56 28.27
CA GLU A 480 4.59 0.75 29.28
C GLU A 480 3.29 0.05 28.88
N ARG A 481 3.38 -0.93 27.98
CA ARG A 481 2.21 -1.54 27.35
C ARG A 481 2.48 -2.96 26.90
N ASN A 482 1.39 -3.67 26.64
CA ASN A 482 1.40 -5.01 26.07
C ASN A 482 0.87 -4.96 24.63
N ASP A 483 1.67 -5.43 23.67
CA ASP A 483 1.28 -5.46 22.25
C ASP A 483 2.14 -6.48 21.47
N LEU A 484 1.85 -6.65 20.19
CA LEU A 484 2.58 -7.49 19.25
C LEU A 484 3.16 -6.63 18.13
N MET A 485 4.40 -6.89 17.75
CA MET A 485 5.01 -6.33 16.56
C MET A 485 5.40 -7.44 15.59
N LEU A 486 4.89 -7.35 14.37
CA LEU A 486 5.25 -8.24 13.28
C LEU A 486 5.70 -7.39 12.10
N GLN A 487 7.01 -7.37 11.86
CA GLN A 487 7.56 -6.73 10.68
C GLN A 487 7.83 -7.81 9.63
N SER A 488 7.13 -7.71 8.50
CA SER A 488 7.15 -8.63 7.36
C SER A 488 8.52 -8.88 6.69
N ARG A 489 9.54 -8.08 7.02
CA ARG A 489 10.88 -8.20 6.42
C ARG A 489 11.75 -9.23 7.15
N VAL A 490 11.30 -9.69 8.31
CA VAL A 490 11.87 -10.81 9.06
C VAL A 490 10.74 -11.75 9.47
N PRO A 491 10.93 -13.08 9.47
CA PRO A 491 9.84 -14.03 9.72
C PRO A 491 9.58 -14.23 11.23
N TYR A 492 9.51 -13.15 12.01
CA TYR A 492 9.42 -13.20 13.47
C TYR A 492 8.39 -12.25 14.05
N LEU A 493 7.56 -12.79 14.95
CA LEU A 493 6.68 -12.03 15.83
C LEU A 493 7.44 -11.65 17.09
N GLN A 494 7.45 -10.36 17.40
CA GLN A 494 8.04 -9.79 18.61
C GLN A 494 6.94 -9.34 19.57
N VAL A 495 7.23 -9.42 20.86
CA VAL A 495 6.34 -8.91 21.90
C VAL A 495 6.78 -7.52 22.36
N LEU A 496 5.82 -6.63 22.58
CA LEU A 496 6.01 -5.47 23.45
C LEU A 496 5.45 -5.87 24.81
N ASN A 497 6.32 -5.91 25.81
CA ASN A 497 5.94 -6.24 27.18
C ASN A 497 6.04 -4.99 28.05
N GLU A 498 5.13 -4.87 29.01
CA GLU A 498 5.10 -3.77 29.97
C GLU A 498 6.26 -3.94 30.95
N ALA A 499 7.36 -3.23 30.68
CA ALA A 499 8.54 -3.24 31.53
C ALA A 499 8.32 -2.44 32.82
N VAL A 500 7.52 -1.38 32.74
CA VAL A 500 7.07 -0.55 33.86
C VAL A 500 5.62 -0.14 33.64
N ALA A 501 4.90 0.17 34.72
CA ALA A 501 3.54 0.69 34.60
C ALA A 501 3.50 2.02 33.81
N PRO A 502 2.42 2.31 33.07
CA PRO A 502 2.20 3.60 32.42
C PRO A 502 2.47 4.79 33.33
N LEU A 503 3.28 5.74 32.85
CA LEU A 503 3.69 6.88 33.65
C LEU A 503 2.60 7.96 33.74
N GLY A 504 2.42 8.50 34.95
CA GLY A 504 1.45 9.57 35.20
C GLY A 504 0.01 9.07 35.03
N GLU A 505 -0.72 9.69 34.10
CA GLU A 505 -2.09 9.30 33.75
C GLU A 505 -2.17 8.66 32.36
N SER A 506 -1.05 8.25 31.78
CA SER A 506 -1.03 7.64 30.44
C SER A 506 -1.69 6.26 30.45
N VAL A 507 -2.26 5.88 29.32
CA VAL A 507 -2.83 4.54 29.08
C VAL A 507 -2.49 4.05 27.68
N ASP A 508 -2.60 2.75 27.42
CA ASP A 508 -2.44 2.25 26.05
C ASP A 508 -3.59 2.67 25.13
N ASP A 509 -3.41 2.44 23.82
CA ASP A 509 -4.37 2.83 22.79
C ASP A 509 -5.72 2.08 22.92
N TRP A 510 -5.73 0.87 23.48
CA TRP A 510 -6.96 0.12 23.70
C TRP A 510 -7.79 0.74 24.83
N GLU A 511 -7.15 1.05 25.95
CA GLU A 511 -7.80 1.64 27.13
C GLU A 511 -8.26 3.07 26.85
N ALA A 512 -7.48 3.87 26.10
CA ALA A 512 -7.92 5.19 25.66
C ALA A 512 -9.22 5.11 24.84
N ASN A 513 -9.28 4.19 23.88
CA ASN A 513 -10.48 3.96 23.08
C ASN A 513 -11.63 3.34 23.91
N ARG A 514 -11.34 2.51 24.92
CA ARG A 514 -12.35 1.98 25.84
C ARG A 514 -13.00 3.12 26.64
N ARG A 515 -12.20 4.05 27.17
CA ARG A 515 -12.71 5.23 27.90
C ARG A 515 -13.55 6.16 27.03
N LEU A 516 -13.15 6.36 25.77
CA LEU A 516 -13.95 7.09 24.79
C LEU A 516 -15.27 6.36 24.48
N ALA A 517 -15.22 5.04 24.26
CA ALA A 517 -16.41 4.21 24.02
C ALA A 517 -17.38 4.20 25.23
N GLU A 518 -16.84 4.18 26.44
CA GLU A 518 -17.58 4.29 27.70
C GLU A 518 -18.28 5.65 27.80
N ALA A 519 -17.55 6.75 27.57
CA ALA A 519 -18.11 8.09 27.62
C ALA A 519 -19.19 8.28 26.53
N ILE A 520 -18.97 7.81 25.30
CA ILE A 520 -19.98 7.84 24.22
C ILE A 520 -21.24 7.08 24.65
N SER A 521 -21.08 5.88 25.20
CA SER A 521 -22.18 5.04 25.67
C SER A 521 -23.00 5.70 26.78
N ARG A 522 -22.29 6.22 27.79
CA ARG A 522 -22.87 6.94 28.93
C ARG A 522 -23.62 8.18 28.46
N ARG A 523 -22.98 9.05 27.68
CA ARG A 523 -23.56 10.30 27.19
C ARG A 523 -24.73 10.08 26.23
N ALA A 524 -24.64 9.08 25.34
CA ALA A 524 -25.77 8.70 24.49
C ALA A 524 -26.98 8.24 25.32
N THR A 525 -26.75 7.57 26.45
CA THR A 525 -27.81 7.14 27.36
C THR A 525 -28.41 8.32 28.12
N GLU A 526 -27.58 9.14 28.77
CA GLU A 526 -28.00 10.30 29.55
C GLU A 526 -28.75 11.34 28.70
N ARG A 527 -28.32 11.53 27.45
CA ARG A 527 -28.94 12.46 26.49
C ARG A 527 -30.10 11.86 25.72
N GLY A 528 -30.41 10.57 25.92
CA GLY A 528 -31.51 9.90 25.23
C GLY A 528 -31.31 9.80 23.71
N VAL A 529 -30.08 9.75 23.21
CA VAL A 529 -29.76 9.71 21.77
C VAL A 529 -30.44 8.50 21.11
N ALA A 530 -31.19 8.74 20.05
CA ALA A 530 -31.83 7.68 19.28
C ALA A 530 -30.79 7.00 18.36
N PRO A 531 -30.96 5.70 18.06
CA PRO A 531 -30.15 5.02 17.05
C PRO A 531 -30.26 5.71 15.69
N ILE A 532 -29.14 5.87 15.00
CA ILE A 532 -29.10 6.50 13.67
C ILE A 532 -29.01 5.44 12.56
N LYS A 533 -29.51 5.80 11.39
CA LYS A 533 -29.34 5.03 10.15
C LYS A 533 -28.11 5.57 9.42
N ASP A 534 -27.10 4.72 9.27
CA ASP A 534 -25.87 5.02 8.56
C ASP A 534 -25.77 4.24 7.24
N VAL A 535 -24.97 4.72 6.29
CA VAL A 535 -24.73 4.05 5.00
C VAL A 535 -23.23 3.96 4.73
N VAL A 536 -22.72 2.74 4.63
CA VAL A 536 -21.31 2.45 4.36
C VAL A 536 -21.20 1.59 3.12
N ASP A 537 -20.65 2.14 2.04
CA ASP A 537 -20.48 1.48 0.73
C ASP A 537 -21.79 0.85 0.22
N GLY A 538 -22.87 1.65 0.23
CA GLY A 538 -24.21 1.24 -0.17
C GLY A 538 -24.95 0.32 0.83
N ARG A 539 -24.31 -0.07 1.94
CA ARG A 539 -24.93 -0.94 2.96
C ARG A 539 -25.50 -0.09 4.10
N THR A 540 -26.76 -0.34 4.44
CA THR A 540 -27.39 0.31 5.60
C THR A 540 -26.90 -0.34 6.90
N VAL A 541 -26.43 0.49 7.84
CA VAL A 541 -25.95 0.08 9.16
C VAL A 541 -26.75 0.85 10.21
N ARG A 542 -27.30 0.16 11.20
CA ARG A 542 -27.95 0.80 12.36
C ARG A 542 -26.90 1.05 13.44
N ARG A 543 -26.68 2.30 13.84
CA ARG A 543 -25.74 2.64 14.91
C ARG A 543 -26.48 3.06 16.17
N ASP A 544 -26.19 2.35 17.26
CA ASP A 544 -26.78 2.60 18.57
C ASP A 544 -25.65 2.95 19.53
N TYR A 545 -25.41 4.26 19.71
CA TYR A 545 -24.26 4.73 20.48
C TYR A 545 -24.34 4.35 21.97
N LYS A 546 -25.52 3.97 22.49
CA LYS A 546 -25.68 3.41 23.85
C LYS A 546 -25.03 2.04 24.02
N LYS A 547 -24.65 1.38 22.92
CA LYS A 547 -23.99 0.08 22.92
C LYS A 547 -22.50 0.16 22.62
N THR A 548 -21.92 1.36 22.45
CA THR A 548 -20.54 1.50 21.98
C THR A 548 -19.54 0.77 22.89
N LEU A 549 -19.66 0.87 24.22
CA LEU A 549 -18.79 0.16 25.16
C LEU A 549 -19.00 -1.37 25.14
N GLU A 550 -20.26 -1.81 25.16
CA GLU A 550 -20.64 -3.23 25.09
C GLU A 550 -20.02 -3.88 23.83
N LEU A 551 -20.20 -3.23 22.67
CA LEU A 551 -19.63 -3.71 21.42
C LEU A 551 -18.10 -3.63 21.44
N TYR A 552 -17.50 -2.53 21.91
CA TYR A 552 -16.04 -2.37 21.89
C TYR A 552 -15.32 -3.45 22.72
N THR A 553 -15.87 -3.78 23.90
CA THR A 553 -15.33 -4.79 24.83
C THR A 553 -15.76 -6.23 24.52
N MET A 554 -16.51 -6.45 23.43
CA MET A 554 -17.08 -7.75 23.09
C MET A 554 -17.93 -8.33 24.23
N GLU A 555 -18.83 -7.51 24.78
CA GLU A 555 -19.66 -7.84 25.95
C GLU A 555 -18.81 -8.17 27.18
N GLY A 556 -17.70 -7.45 27.37
CA GLY A 556 -16.75 -7.68 28.47
C GLY A 556 -15.85 -8.90 28.31
N ARG A 557 -15.82 -9.57 27.16
CA ARG A 557 -14.85 -10.66 26.90
C ARG A 557 -13.40 -10.16 26.75
N VAL A 558 -13.23 -8.89 26.39
CA VAL A 558 -11.92 -8.24 26.21
C VAL A 558 -11.78 -7.12 27.22
N GLN A 559 -10.79 -7.21 28.09
CA GLN A 559 -10.60 -6.32 29.24
C GLN A 559 -9.34 -5.47 29.16
N ASN A 560 -8.40 -5.81 28.28
CA ASN A 560 -7.14 -5.06 28.10
C ASN A 560 -6.48 -5.42 26.76
N SER A 561 -5.36 -4.78 26.45
CA SER A 561 -4.60 -5.03 25.22
C SER A 561 -4.00 -6.45 25.11
N LYS A 562 -3.73 -7.14 26.24
CA LYS A 562 -3.26 -8.54 26.22
C LYS A 562 -4.34 -9.48 25.68
N ASP A 563 -5.60 -9.26 26.02
CA ASP A 563 -6.71 -10.05 25.49
C ASP A 563 -6.85 -9.86 23.97
N VAL A 564 -6.64 -8.64 23.49
CA VAL A 564 -6.61 -8.34 22.04
C VAL A 564 -5.44 -9.05 21.38
N ALA A 565 -4.24 -8.98 21.95
CA ALA A 565 -3.06 -9.69 21.46
C ALA A 565 -3.29 -11.21 21.43
N GLN A 566 -3.87 -11.79 22.49
CA GLN A 566 -4.20 -13.20 22.57
C GLN A 566 -5.24 -13.60 21.51
N PHE A 567 -6.25 -12.77 21.28
CA PHE A 567 -7.20 -12.99 20.19
C PHE A 567 -6.49 -13.05 18.83
N ILE A 568 -5.57 -12.12 18.57
CA ILE A 568 -4.80 -12.06 17.32
C ILE A 568 -3.91 -13.30 17.18
N ILE A 569 -3.22 -13.74 18.23
CA ILE A 569 -2.43 -14.98 18.23
C ILE A 569 -3.30 -16.19 17.88
N ASN A 570 -4.48 -16.29 18.49
CA ASN A 570 -5.40 -17.41 18.30
C ASN A 570 -5.99 -17.45 16.89
N THR A 571 -6.26 -16.29 16.29
CA THR A 571 -6.96 -16.18 15.00
C THR A 571 -6.06 -16.06 13.78
N SER A 572 -4.85 -15.54 13.94
CA SER A 572 -3.92 -15.34 12.81
C SER A 572 -3.36 -16.66 12.31
N HIS A 573 -3.31 -16.84 10.99
CA HIS A 573 -2.61 -17.95 10.38
C HIS A 573 -1.10 -17.74 10.51
N GLY A 574 -0.32 -18.84 10.61
CA GLY A 574 1.14 -18.76 10.64
C GLY A 574 1.79 -18.37 11.97
N ILE A 575 1.05 -17.71 12.86
CA ILE A 575 1.51 -17.44 14.23
C ILE A 575 1.39 -18.71 15.08
N PRO A 576 2.46 -19.13 15.78
CA PRO A 576 2.40 -20.24 16.74
C PRO A 576 1.27 -20.04 17.75
N LYS A 577 0.49 -21.10 18.02
CA LYS A 577 -0.61 -21.06 18.98
C LYS A 577 -0.05 -21.22 20.40
N ILE A 578 0.37 -20.09 20.95
CA ILE A 578 0.96 -19.95 22.29
C ILE A 578 0.19 -18.89 23.08
N THR A 579 0.38 -18.83 24.39
CA THR A 579 -0.18 -17.73 25.18
C THR A 579 0.66 -16.45 25.02
N PHE A 580 0.07 -15.30 25.33
CA PHE A 580 0.81 -14.04 25.38
C PHE A 580 1.92 -14.09 26.44
N GLU A 581 1.70 -14.78 27.56
CA GLU A 581 2.69 -15.00 28.62
C GLU A 581 3.87 -15.84 28.10
N GLU A 582 3.60 -16.95 27.42
CA GLU A 582 4.65 -17.78 26.82
C GLU A 582 5.44 -17.02 25.75
N LEU A 583 4.76 -16.17 24.96
CA LEU A 583 5.42 -15.29 24.00
C LEU A 583 6.28 -14.24 24.72
N SER A 584 5.79 -13.68 25.83
CA SER A 584 6.49 -12.70 26.65
C SER A 584 7.78 -13.24 27.24
N GLU A 585 7.76 -14.50 27.71
CA GLU A 585 8.97 -15.20 28.19
C GLU A 585 10.00 -15.44 27.09
N LYS A 586 9.54 -15.73 25.87
CA LYS A 586 10.41 -15.96 24.70
C LYS A 586 10.93 -14.67 24.07
N GLY A 587 10.19 -13.56 24.20
CA GLY A 587 10.47 -12.25 23.58
C GLY A 587 10.18 -12.20 22.07
N ILE A 588 10.57 -13.25 21.34
CA ILE A 588 10.42 -13.35 19.89
C ILE A 588 10.16 -14.80 19.47
N VAL A 589 9.28 -15.01 18.50
CA VAL A 589 9.01 -16.34 17.94
C VAL A 589 8.98 -16.29 16.42
N ARG A 590 9.46 -17.36 15.78
CA ARG A 590 9.35 -17.51 14.33
C ARG A 590 7.90 -17.73 13.94
N VAL A 591 7.47 -17.10 12.86
CA VAL A 591 6.15 -17.32 12.25
C VAL A 591 6.29 -18.05 10.92
N ASN A 592 5.32 -18.90 10.61
CA ASN A 592 5.25 -19.63 9.34
C ASN A 592 4.34 -18.86 8.39
N GLY A 593 4.92 -18.12 7.45
CA GLY A 593 4.18 -17.27 6.51
C GLY A 593 4.13 -15.82 6.99
N VAL A 594 5.08 -15.03 6.47
CA VAL A 594 4.95 -13.56 6.37
C VAL A 594 4.47 -13.15 4.97
N ASP A 595 4.01 -14.11 4.18
CA ASP A 595 3.70 -13.93 2.77
C ASP A 595 2.28 -13.41 2.59
N ASN A 596 2.13 -12.39 1.74
CA ASN A 596 0.87 -11.71 1.43
C ASN A 596 -0.11 -12.51 0.55
N THR A 597 -0.09 -13.85 0.57
CA THR A 597 -0.90 -14.68 -0.34
C THR A 597 -2.03 -15.49 0.30
#